data_AF-A0A2I4AX81-F1
#
_entry.id   AF-A0A2I4AX81-F1
#
_cell.length_a   1.000
_cell.length_b   1.000
_cell.length_c   1.000
_cell.angle_alpha   90.00
_cell.angle_beta   90.00
_cell.angle_gamma   90.00
#
_symmetry.space_group_name_H-M   'P 1'
#
loop_
_entity.id
_entity.type
_entity.pdbx_description
1 polymer ?
#
loop_
_entity_poly.entity_id
_entity_poly.type
_entity_poly.pdbx_seq_one_letter_code
_entity_poly.pdbx_strand_id
1 'polypeptide(L)'
;MGEKLELKLKSPVGAEPAGYPWPLPVYDKHHDAAHEIIETIRWVCEEIPDLKLAMENYVLIDYDTKSFESMQRLCDKYNRAIDSIHQLWKGTTQPMKLNKRPSNGLLRHILQQVYNHSVTDPEKLNNYEPFSPEVYGETSFDLVAQIIDEMEMMEDDTFVDLGSGVGQVVLQVAAATGCKHYYGVEKADIPATYAEVTAMDVTLVLKKGGTLY
;
A
#
# COMPACT_ATOMS: atom_id res chain seq x y z
N MET A 1 33.00 5.23 -7.70
CA MET A 1 31.72 4.72 -7.17
C MET A 1 30.64 5.38 -7.99
N GLY A 2 29.97 4.66 -8.89
CA GLY A 2 28.88 5.25 -9.69
C GLY A 2 27.70 5.59 -8.78
N GLU A 3 27.06 6.73 -9.00
CA GLU A 3 25.82 7.07 -8.29
C GLU A 3 24.79 5.97 -8.55
N LYS A 4 24.21 5.42 -7.48
CA LYS A 4 23.07 4.50 -7.61
C LYS A 4 21.87 5.35 -8.03
N LEU A 5 21.33 5.06 -9.21
CA LEU A 5 20.12 5.70 -9.69
C LEU A 5 18.92 5.25 -8.83
N GLU A 6 18.05 6.19 -8.49
CA GLU A 6 16.84 5.96 -7.72
C GLU A 6 15.71 6.85 -8.22
N LEU A 7 14.47 6.36 -8.12
CA LEU A 7 13.25 7.13 -8.32
C LEU A 7 12.65 7.49 -6.96
N LYS A 8 12.00 8.64 -6.87
CA LYS A 8 11.35 9.10 -5.63
C LYS A 8 9.93 9.57 -5.88
N LEU A 9 9.01 9.16 -5.02
CA LEU A 9 7.66 9.70 -4.96
C LEU A 9 7.45 10.45 -3.64
N LYS A 10 7.11 11.74 -3.73
CA LYS A 10 6.76 12.56 -2.56
C LYS A 10 5.44 12.09 -1.95
N SER A 11 5.41 12.07 -0.62
CA SER A 11 4.21 11.82 0.15
C SER A 11 3.18 12.95 -0.06
N PRO A 12 1.90 12.65 -0.36
CA PRO A 12 0.85 13.67 -0.42
C PRO A 12 0.67 14.46 0.87
N VAL A 13 1.01 13.87 2.02
CA VAL A 13 0.93 14.52 3.34
C VAL A 13 2.26 15.03 3.89
N GLY A 14 3.32 15.09 3.07
CA GLY A 14 4.61 15.62 3.49
C GLY A 14 5.46 14.70 4.38
N ALA A 15 5.16 13.40 4.47
CA ALA A 15 6.06 12.41 5.04
C ALA A 15 7.29 12.14 4.15
N GLU A 16 8.21 11.31 4.63
CA GLU A 16 9.40 10.91 3.87
C GLU A 16 9.03 10.29 2.50
N PRO A 17 9.70 10.68 1.40
CA PRO A 17 9.45 10.13 0.08
C PRO A 17 9.61 8.60 0.03
N ALA A 18 8.82 7.94 -0.82
CA ALA A 18 9.07 6.55 -1.19
C ALA A 18 10.21 6.51 -2.22
N GLY A 19 11.29 5.77 -1.92
CA GLY A 19 12.44 5.60 -2.79
C GLY A 19 12.44 4.22 -3.45
N TYR A 20 12.72 4.18 -4.75
CA TYR A 20 12.78 2.95 -5.55
C TYR A 20 14.14 2.85 -6.23
N PRO A 21 14.92 1.78 -6.00
CA PRO A 21 16.21 1.62 -6.66
C PRO A 21 16.03 1.36 -8.16
N TRP A 22 17.05 1.70 -8.96
CA TRP A 22 17.12 1.30 -10.37
C TRP A 22 18.24 0.27 -10.60
N PRO A 23 18.00 -0.82 -11.37
CA PRO A 23 16.75 -1.19 -12.03
C PRO A 23 15.64 -1.51 -11.03
N LEU A 24 14.39 -1.23 -11.44
CA LEU A 24 13.22 -1.45 -10.59
C LEU A 24 13.06 -2.93 -10.24
N PRO A 25 12.81 -3.27 -8.97
CA PRO A 25 12.66 -4.66 -8.56
C PRO A 25 11.39 -5.28 -9.17
N VAL A 26 11.49 -6.57 -9.43
CA VAL A 26 10.36 -7.43 -9.82
C VAL A 26 10.03 -8.27 -8.59
N TYR A 27 8.78 -8.22 -8.14
CA TYR A 27 8.34 -8.92 -6.92
C TYR A 27 7.90 -10.35 -7.25
N ASP A 28 7.10 -10.51 -8.31
CA ASP A 28 6.68 -11.82 -8.82
C ASP A 28 6.43 -11.77 -10.35
N LYS A 29 5.72 -12.77 -10.89
CA LYS A 29 5.42 -12.87 -12.34
C LYS A 29 4.49 -11.77 -12.87
N HIS A 30 3.73 -11.11 -12.01
CA HIS A 30 2.68 -10.16 -12.33
C HIS A 30 2.89 -8.78 -11.69
N HIS A 31 3.76 -8.67 -10.69
CA HIS A 31 4.01 -7.44 -9.93
C HIS A 31 5.47 -6.98 -10.04
N ASP A 32 5.65 -5.72 -10.43
CA ASP A 32 6.94 -5.02 -10.39
C ASP A 32 6.79 -3.61 -9.84
N ALA A 33 7.90 -3.01 -9.41
CA ALA A 33 7.88 -1.67 -8.82
C ALA A 33 7.50 -0.57 -9.83
N ALA A 34 7.57 -0.81 -11.14
CA ALA A 34 7.15 0.18 -12.13
C ALA A 34 5.62 0.34 -12.11
N HIS A 35 4.89 -0.78 -12.10
CA HIS A 35 3.44 -0.78 -11.97
C HIS A 35 3.01 -0.24 -10.60
N GLU A 36 3.74 -0.57 -9.53
CA GLU A 36 3.46 -0.03 -8.19
C GLU A 36 3.58 1.50 -8.14
N ILE A 37 4.62 2.08 -8.76
CA ILE A 37 4.79 3.54 -8.88
C ILE A 37 3.58 4.15 -9.59
N ILE A 38 3.16 3.57 -10.73
CA ILE A 38 2.06 4.08 -11.54
C ILE A 38 0.73 4.03 -10.77
N GLU A 39 0.42 2.89 -10.14
CA GLU A 39 -0.81 2.74 -9.36
C GLU A 39 -0.79 3.60 -8.11
N THR A 40 0.35 3.78 -7.45
CA THR A 40 0.48 4.72 -6.31
C THR A 40 0.13 6.14 -6.74
N ILE A 41 0.69 6.62 -7.86
CA ILE A 41 0.36 7.96 -8.40
C ILE A 41 -1.14 8.06 -8.71
N ARG A 42 -1.71 7.04 -9.36
CA ARG A 42 -3.14 6.98 -9.69
C ARG A 42 -4.01 7.09 -8.45
N TRP A 43 -3.75 6.31 -7.41
CA TRP A 43 -4.53 6.34 -6.17
C TRP A 43 -4.42 7.66 -5.42
N VAL A 44 -3.24 8.29 -5.39
CA VAL A 44 -3.09 9.63 -4.81
C VAL A 44 -3.88 10.67 -5.61
N CYS A 45 -3.97 10.53 -6.94
CA CYS A 45 -4.83 11.40 -7.75
C CYS A 45 -6.32 11.20 -7.43
N GLU A 46 -6.79 9.98 -7.19
CA GLU A 46 -8.18 9.75 -6.78
C GLU A 46 -8.52 10.38 -5.42
N GLU A 47 -7.57 10.42 -4.47
CA GLU A 47 -7.78 11.07 -3.17
C GLU A 47 -7.65 12.61 -3.24
N ILE A 48 -6.90 13.16 -4.19
CA ILE A 48 -6.64 14.60 -4.32
C ILE A 48 -7.10 15.11 -5.70
N PRO A 49 -8.33 15.63 -5.82
CA PRO A 49 -8.89 16.10 -7.09
C PRO A 49 -8.03 17.15 -7.81
N ASP A 50 -7.42 18.08 -7.06
CA ASP A 50 -6.53 19.11 -7.63
C ASP A 50 -5.28 18.47 -8.25
N LEU A 51 -4.76 17.39 -7.65
CA LEU A 51 -3.64 16.63 -8.20
C LEU A 51 -4.07 15.88 -9.46
N LYS A 52 -5.26 15.27 -9.44
CA LYS A 52 -5.83 14.61 -10.63
C LYS A 52 -5.90 15.56 -11.81
N LEU A 53 -6.43 16.77 -11.63
CA LEU A 53 -6.45 17.81 -12.68
C LEU A 53 -5.03 18.21 -13.13
N ALA A 54 -4.11 18.37 -12.17
CA ALA A 54 -2.71 18.68 -12.45
C ALA A 54 -1.94 17.53 -13.10
N MET A 55 -2.48 16.31 -13.11
CA MET A 55 -1.90 15.15 -13.77
C MET A 55 -2.65 14.81 -15.06
N GLU A 56 -3.95 15.04 -15.18
CA GLU A 56 -4.79 14.78 -16.37
C GLU A 56 -4.37 15.62 -17.58
N ASN A 57 -3.92 16.86 -17.39
CA ASN A 57 -3.41 17.75 -18.44
C ASN A 57 -2.13 17.23 -19.15
N TYR A 58 -1.74 15.99 -18.88
CA TYR A 58 -0.36 15.58 -18.77
C TYR A 58 -0.21 14.04 -18.80
N VAL A 59 -1.22 13.28 -18.36
CA VAL A 59 -1.26 11.80 -18.21
C VAL A 59 -1.51 11.07 -19.53
N LEU A 60 -1.70 11.78 -20.64
CA LEU A 60 -1.78 11.19 -21.99
C LEU A 60 -0.41 10.75 -22.56
N ILE A 61 0.56 10.39 -21.73
CA ILE A 61 1.92 10.03 -22.18
C ILE A 61 2.13 8.54 -21.98
N ASP A 62 2.42 7.81 -23.06
CA ASP A 62 2.96 6.46 -22.99
C ASP A 62 4.29 6.50 -22.22
N TYR A 63 4.31 5.94 -21.02
CA TYR A 63 5.54 5.78 -20.23
C TYR A 63 6.16 4.41 -20.53
N ASP A 64 7.47 4.39 -20.71
CA ASP A 64 8.23 3.15 -20.89
C ASP A 64 8.75 2.70 -19.51
N THR A 65 8.11 1.67 -18.95
CA THR A 65 8.45 1.09 -17.64
C THR A 65 9.85 0.48 -17.59
N LYS A 66 10.51 0.29 -18.74
CA LYS A 66 11.89 -0.22 -18.85
C LYS A 66 12.93 0.89 -19.03
N SER A 67 12.51 2.14 -19.16
CA SER A 67 13.41 3.30 -19.31
C SER A 67 13.46 4.15 -18.04
N PHE A 68 14.67 4.32 -17.49
CA PHE A 68 14.90 5.16 -16.32
C PHE A 68 14.43 6.59 -16.56
N GLU A 69 14.79 7.18 -17.70
CA GLU A 69 14.40 8.55 -18.04
C GLU A 69 12.89 8.71 -18.14
N SER A 70 12.19 7.70 -18.66
CA SER A 70 10.73 7.75 -18.79
C SER A 70 10.05 7.72 -17.42
N MET A 71 10.46 6.79 -16.56
CA MET A 71 9.93 6.67 -15.19
C MET A 71 10.35 7.85 -14.30
N GLN A 72 11.55 8.40 -14.48
CA GLN A 72 12.00 9.61 -13.78
C GLN A 72 11.16 10.82 -14.16
N ARG A 73 10.85 11.01 -15.45
CA ARG A 73 9.97 12.09 -15.90
C ARG A 73 8.57 11.99 -15.29
N LEU A 74 8.03 10.78 -15.14
CA LEU A 74 6.76 10.54 -14.44
C LEU A 74 6.85 10.96 -12.97
N CYS A 75 7.86 10.47 -12.25
CA CYS A 75 8.07 10.78 -10.83
C CYS A 75 8.27 12.28 -10.60
N ASP A 76 9.13 12.93 -11.38
CA ASP A 76 9.41 14.37 -11.27
C ASP A 76 8.17 15.22 -11.49
N LYS A 77 7.30 14.78 -12.41
CA LYS A 77 6.07 15.48 -12.71
C LYS A 77 5.06 15.38 -11.57
N TYR A 78 4.86 14.17 -11.07
CA TYR A 78 4.07 13.95 -9.86
C TYR A 78 4.61 14.78 -8.69
N ASN A 79 5.93 14.75 -8.45
CA ASN A 79 6.57 15.50 -7.36
C ASN A 79 6.37 17.01 -7.47
N ARG A 80 6.49 17.58 -8.68
CA ARG A 80 6.20 19.02 -8.92
C ARG A 80 4.74 19.36 -8.68
N ALA A 81 3.82 18.46 -9.04
CA ALA A 81 2.39 18.65 -8.78
C ALA A 81 2.11 18.62 -7.27
N ILE A 82 2.68 17.67 -6.53
CA ILE A 82 2.61 17.63 -5.06
C ILE A 82 3.15 18.92 -4.42
N ASP A 83 4.30 19.43 -4.88
CA ASP A 83 4.83 20.71 -4.38
C ASP A 83 3.83 21.86 -4.59
N SER A 84 3.18 21.91 -5.75
CA SER A 84 2.17 22.92 -6.07
C SER A 84 0.94 22.80 -5.14
N ILE A 85 0.49 21.58 -4.87
CA ILE A 85 -0.61 21.30 -3.93
C ILE A 85 -0.24 21.72 -2.51
N HIS A 86 0.97 21.41 -2.03
CA HIS A 86 1.43 21.84 -0.71
C HIS A 86 1.50 23.36 -0.57
N GLN A 87 1.83 24.09 -1.65
CA GLN A 87 1.77 25.56 -1.64
C GLN A 87 0.33 26.07 -1.62
N LEU A 88 -0.58 25.43 -2.36
CA LEU A 88 -2.01 25.77 -2.37
C LEU A 88 -2.63 25.61 -0.97
N TRP A 89 -2.29 24.54 -0.25
CA TRP A 89 -2.76 24.27 1.11
C TRP A 89 -2.16 25.18 2.19
N LYS A 90 -1.04 25.86 1.92
CA LYS A 90 -0.51 26.92 2.80
C LYS A 90 -1.29 28.24 2.65
N GLY A 91 -2.06 28.38 1.58
CA GLY A 91 -2.90 29.55 1.31
C GLY A 91 -4.27 29.46 1.98
N THR A 92 -5.33 29.73 1.22
CA THR A 92 -6.71 29.72 1.72
C THR A 92 -7.45 28.40 1.50
N THR A 93 -6.87 27.46 0.74
CA THR A 93 -7.47 26.16 0.44
C THR A 93 -7.29 25.22 1.63
N GLN A 94 -8.37 24.55 2.05
CA GLN A 94 -8.27 23.56 3.12
C GLN A 94 -7.40 22.38 2.69
N PRO A 95 -6.43 21.96 3.52
CA PRO A 95 -5.66 20.75 3.26
C PRO A 95 -6.56 19.51 3.27
N MET A 96 -6.09 18.43 2.65
CA MET A 96 -6.74 17.13 2.75
C MET A 96 -6.99 16.76 4.21
N LYS A 97 -8.19 16.23 4.51
CA LYS A 97 -8.49 15.73 5.86
C LYS A 97 -7.58 14.53 6.16
N LEU A 98 -6.64 14.75 7.07
CA LEU A 98 -5.85 13.69 7.69
C LEU A 98 -6.78 12.76 8.48
N ASN A 99 -6.39 11.49 8.64
CA ASN A 99 -7.08 10.49 9.44
C ASN A 99 -8.46 10.08 8.87
N LYS A 100 -8.54 9.95 7.54
CA LYS A 100 -9.67 9.31 6.86
C LYS A 100 -9.28 7.89 6.48
N ARG A 101 -10.18 6.92 6.70
CA ARG A 101 -10.01 5.54 6.22
C ARG A 101 -9.81 5.50 4.70
N PRO A 102 -8.95 4.60 4.21
CA PRO A 102 -8.75 4.46 2.78
C PRO A 102 -10.04 3.92 2.14
N SER A 103 -10.29 4.29 0.88
CA SER A 103 -11.31 3.59 0.08
C SER A 103 -10.90 2.12 -0.13
N ASN A 104 -11.86 1.23 -0.40
CA ASN A 104 -11.56 -0.19 -0.63
C ASN A 104 -10.50 -0.42 -1.72
N GLY A 105 -10.52 0.38 -2.79
CA GLY A 105 -9.52 0.27 -3.84
C GLY A 105 -8.12 0.73 -3.40
N LEU A 106 -8.03 1.84 -2.68
CA LEU A 106 -6.77 2.31 -2.09
C LEU A 106 -6.23 1.32 -1.07
N LEU A 107 -7.10 0.74 -0.23
CA LEU A 107 -6.71 -0.26 0.75
C LEU A 107 -6.15 -1.51 0.09
N ARG A 108 -6.78 -2.00 -0.98
CA ARG A 108 -6.26 -3.12 -1.77
C ARG A 108 -4.86 -2.83 -2.31
N HIS A 109 -4.66 -1.64 -2.87
CA HIS A 109 -3.35 -1.20 -3.36
C HIS A 109 -2.29 -1.17 -2.26
N ILE A 110 -2.62 -0.60 -1.11
CA ILE A 110 -1.72 -0.53 0.05
C ILE A 110 -1.33 -1.93 0.53
N LEU A 111 -2.30 -2.84 0.69
CA LEU A 111 -2.03 -4.19 1.15
C LEU A 111 -1.19 -4.98 0.12
N GLN A 112 -1.41 -4.77 -1.18
CA GLN A 112 -0.57 -5.37 -2.22
C GLN A 112 0.87 -4.83 -2.17
N GLN A 113 1.05 -3.52 -2.02
CA GLN A 113 2.38 -2.90 -1.88
C GLN A 113 3.12 -3.47 -0.66
N VAL A 114 2.44 -3.55 0.48
CA VAL A 114 3.02 -4.12 1.70
C VAL A 114 3.40 -5.59 1.49
N TYR A 115 2.51 -6.39 0.91
CA TYR A 115 2.80 -7.80 0.62
C TYR A 115 4.05 -7.95 -0.28
N ASN A 116 4.14 -7.18 -1.36
CA ASN A 116 5.26 -7.21 -2.30
C ASN A 116 6.61 -6.88 -1.63
N HIS A 117 6.59 -6.01 -0.62
CA HIS A 117 7.78 -5.58 0.11
C HIS A 117 8.15 -6.55 1.24
N SER A 118 7.16 -7.14 1.89
CA SER A 118 7.35 -7.97 3.07
C SER A 118 7.57 -9.45 2.73
N VAL A 119 6.86 -10.00 1.73
CA VAL A 119 6.94 -11.41 1.33
C VAL A 119 7.94 -11.58 0.20
N THR A 120 9.18 -11.87 0.57
CA THR A 120 10.31 -11.99 -0.37
C THR A 120 10.40 -13.32 -1.10
N ASP A 121 9.74 -14.37 -0.58
CA ASP A 121 9.75 -15.72 -1.16
C ASP A 121 8.38 -16.40 -0.97
N PRO A 122 7.40 -16.11 -1.86
CA PRO A 122 6.05 -16.65 -1.75
C PRO A 122 5.99 -18.17 -1.81
N GLU A 123 6.97 -18.85 -2.44
CA GLU A 123 6.98 -20.31 -2.51
C GLU A 123 7.15 -20.94 -1.13
N LYS A 124 7.82 -20.27 -0.19
CA LYS A 124 7.96 -20.73 1.19
C LYS A 124 6.64 -20.77 1.95
N LEU A 125 5.65 -19.97 1.57
CA LEU A 125 4.32 -20.01 2.17
C LEU A 125 3.56 -21.29 1.79
N ASN A 126 3.94 -21.93 0.68
CA ASN A 126 3.35 -23.20 0.24
C ASN A 126 4.04 -24.43 0.85
N ASN A 127 5.06 -24.25 1.70
CA ASN A 127 5.79 -25.34 2.34
C ASN A 127 5.11 -25.77 3.65
N TYR A 128 3.96 -26.41 3.53
CA TYR A 128 3.23 -27.00 4.66
C TYR A 128 2.99 -28.48 4.42
N GLU A 129 2.85 -29.25 5.51
CA GLU A 129 2.43 -30.65 5.40
C GLU A 129 0.98 -30.71 4.91
N PRO A 130 0.68 -31.44 3.81
CA PRO A 130 -0.70 -31.65 3.38
C PRO A 130 -1.52 -32.27 4.51
N PHE A 131 -2.76 -31.79 4.70
CA PHE A 131 -3.69 -32.21 5.76
C PHE A 131 -3.30 -31.79 7.19
N SER A 132 -2.38 -30.83 7.35
CA SER A 132 -2.12 -30.15 8.63
C SER A 132 -2.97 -28.87 8.79
N PRO A 133 -3.09 -28.29 10.00
CA PRO A 133 -3.66 -26.96 10.20
C PRO A 133 -2.82 -25.81 9.60
N GLU A 134 -1.66 -26.10 9.01
CA GLU A 134 -0.66 -25.13 8.53
C GLU A 134 -0.80 -24.83 7.02
N VAL A 135 -1.89 -25.30 6.40
CA VAL A 135 -2.21 -25.01 4.99
C VAL A 135 -2.46 -23.52 4.81
N TYR A 136 -1.53 -22.85 4.13
CA TYR A 136 -1.70 -21.45 3.73
C TYR A 136 -2.65 -21.37 2.54
N GLY A 137 -3.76 -20.65 2.72
CA GLY A 137 -4.70 -20.30 1.67
C GLY A 137 -5.03 -18.82 1.80
N GLU A 138 -4.59 -18.00 0.85
CA GLU A 138 -4.87 -16.56 0.90
C GLU A 138 -6.37 -16.33 0.78
N THR A 139 -6.94 -15.69 1.80
CA THR A 139 -8.33 -15.22 1.73
C THR A 139 -8.37 -14.01 0.80
N SER A 140 -9.22 -14.08 -0.24
CA SER A 140 -9.35 -12.97 -1.19
C SER A 140 -9.79 -11.68 -0.50
N PHE A 141 -9.17 -10.56 -0.87
CA PHE A 141 -9.56 -9.21 -0.40
C PHE A 141 -11.06 -8.98 -0.54
N ASP A 142 -11.67 -9.43 -1.65
CA ASP A 142 -13.09 -9.24 -1.93
C ASP A 142 -13.99 -9.99 -0.94
N LEU A 143 -13.56 -11.18 -0.50
CA LEU A 143 -14.29 -11.95 0.51
C LEU A 143 -14.21 -11.28 1.88
N VAL A 144 -13.04 -10.78 2.27
CA VAL A 144 -12.89 -10.03 3.53
C VAL A 144 -13.70 -8.73 3.51
N ALA A 145 -13.75 -8.04 2.36
CA ALA A 145 -14.58 -6.85 2.21
C ALA A 145 -16.08 -7.17 2.36
N GLN A 146 -16.55 -8.27 1.78
CA GLN A 146 -17.93 -8.75 1.98
C GLN A 146 -18.22 -9.08 3.45
N ILE A 147 -17.29 -9.75 4.14
CA ILE A 147 -17.41 -10.03 5.57
C ILE A 147 -17.51 -8.73 6.37
N ILE A 148 -16.66 -7.75 6.08
CA ILE A 148 -16.71 -6.42 6.74
C ILE A 148 -18.05 -5.73 6.49
N ASP A 149 -18.59 -5.79 5.27
CA ASP A 149 -19.86 -5.16 4.92
C ASP A 149 -21.07 -5.86 5.59
N GLU A 150 -20.98 -7.18 5.80
CA GLU A 150 -22.02 -7.96 6.48
C GLU A 150 -21.93 -7.89 8.02
N MET A 151 -20.73 -7.64 8.56
CA MET A 151 -20.49 -7.54 9.99
C MET A 151 -20.56 -6.08 10.46
N GLU A 152 -21.55 -5.75 11.27
CA GLU A 152 -21.64 -4.44 11.95
C GLU A 152 -20.63 -4.36 13.11
N MET A 153 -19.33 -4.29 12.79
CA MET A 153 -18.26 -4.17 13.77
C MET A 153 -18.21 -2.76 14.40
N MET A 154 -18.27 -2.70 15.73
CA MET A 154 -18.40 -1.48 16.53
C MET A 154 -17.14 -1.17 17.35
N GLU A 155 -17.07 0.02 17.94
CA GLU A 155 -15.89 0.52 18.65
C GLU A 155 -15.52 -0.25 19.94
N ASP A 156 -16.42 -1.06 20.47
CA ASP A 156 -16.21 -1.92 21.63
C ASP A 156 -15.82 -3.36 21.26
N ASP A 157 -15.93 -3.73 19.98
CA ASP A 157 -15.60 -5.07 19.50
C ASP A 157 -14.09 -5.34 19.50
N THR A 158 -13.75 -6.63 19.53
CA THR A 158 -12.38 -7.12 19.36
C THR A 158 -12.36 -8.15 18.23
N PHE A 159 -11.57 -7.88 17.21
CA PHE A 159 -11.37 -8.79 16.10
C PHE A 159 -10.15 -9.68 16.35
N VAL A 160 -10.29 -10.98 16.08
CA VAL A 160 -9.21 -11.97 16.20
C VAL A 160 -9.21 -12.88 14.97
N ASP A 161 -8.07 -12.95 14.29
CA ASP A 161 -7.80 -13.90 13.22
C ASP A 161 -6.92 -15.05 13.73
N LEU A 162 -7.43 -16.29 13.64
CA LEU A 162 -6.78 -17.49 14.15
C LEU A 162 -6.19 -18.29 12.97
N GLY A 163 -4.86 -18.36 12.90
CA GLY A 163 -4.15 -18.80 11.70
C GLY A 163 -4.00 -17.65 10.70
N SER A 164 -3.54 -16.49 11.19
CA SER A 164 -3.57 -15.23 10.43
C SER A 164 -2.58 -15.16 9.27
N GLY A 165 -1.72 -16.15 9.09
CA GLY A 165 -0.68 -16.17 8.07
C GLY A 165 0.20 -14.92 8.17
N VAL A 166 0.37 -14.23 7.04
CA VAL A 166 1.15 -12.98 6.95
C VAL A 166 0.39 -11.73 7.46
N GLY A 167 -0.83 -11.89 7.98
CA GLY A 167 -1.60 -10.85 8.67
C GLY A 167 -2.49 -9.96 7.80
N GLN A 168 -2.68 -10.27 6.51
CA GLN A 168 -3.44 -9.42 5.58
C GLN A 168 -4.89 -9.15 6.01
N VAL A 169 -5.60 -10.17 6.53
CA VAL A 169 -7.00 -10.03 6.96
C VAL A 169 -7.09 -9.06 8.13
N VAL A 170 -6.25 -9.22 9.15
CA VAL A 170 -6.18 -8.33 10.31
C VAL A 170 -5.96 -6.88 9.87
N LEU A 171 -5.04 -6.65 8.93
CA LEU A 171 -4.73 -5.31 8.42
C LEU A 171 -5.89 -4.69 7.62
N GLN A 172 -6.57 -5.49 6.79
CA GLN A 172 -7.73 -5.03 6.04
C GLN A 172 -8.87 -4.62 6.98
N VAL A 173 -9.19 -5.49 7.95
CA VAL A 173 -10.25 -5.23 8.93
C VAL A 173 -9.92 -4.02 9.79
N ALA A 174 -8.67 -3.89 10.25
CA ALA A 174 -8.23 -2.74 11.03
C ALA A 174 -8.30 -1.42 10.27
N ALA A 175 -8.01 -1.42 8.96
CA ALA A 175 -8.08 -0.22 8.14
C ALA A 175 -9.51 0.17 7.73
N ALA A 176 -10.45 -0.78 7.71
CA ALA A 176 -11.83 -0.57 7.29
C ALA A 176 -12.81 -0.33 8.45
N THR A 177 -12.54 -0.89 9.63
CA THR A 177 -13.48 -0.93 10.76
C THR A 177 -13.00 -0.13 11.96
N GLY A 178 -13.87 -0.03 12.97
CA GLY A 178 -13.66 0.78 14.18
C GLY A 178 -13.41 -0.01 15.45
N CYS A 179 -13.20 -1.33 15.40
CA CYS A 179 -12.99 -2.17 16.57
C CYS A 179 -11.92 -1.61 17.51
N LYS A 180 -12.10 -1.89 18.80
CA LYS A 180 -11.17 -1.47 19.85
C LYS A 180 -9.79 -2.09 19.67
N HIS A 181 -9.76 -3.37 19.31
CA HIS A 181 -8.55 -4.17 19.20
C HIS A 181 -8.64 -5.15 18.04
N TYR A 182 -7.49 -5.41 17.43
CA TYR A 182 -7.31 -6.36 16.32
C TYR A 182 -6.12 -7.25 16.64
N TYR A 183 -6.29 -8.56 16.53
CA TYR A 183 -5.24 -9.53 16.80
C TYR A 183 -5.15 -10.55 15.66
N GLY A 184 -3.93 -10.92 15.30
CA GLY A 184 -3.64 -12.09 14.47
C GLY A 184 -2.76 -13.04 15.25
N VAL A 185 -3.07 -14.34 15.19
CA VAL A 185 -2.25 -15.39 15.80
C VAL A 185 -1.85 -16.38 14.72
N GLU A 186 -0.55 -16.51 14.48
CA GLU A 186 0.03 -17.46 13.53
C GLU A 186 1.01 -18.38 14.26
N LYS A 187 0.95 -19.67 13.95
CA LYS A 187 1.78 -20.70 14.58
C LYS A 187 3.03 -21.02 13.75
N ALA A 188 2.93 -20.98 12.43
CA ALA A 188 4.02 -21.34 11.54
C ALA A 188 5.06 -20.21 11.45
N ASP A 189 6.34 -20.57 11.62
CA ASP A 189 7.44 -19.61 11.75
C ASP A 189 7.60 -18.70 10.52
N ILE A 190 7.46 -19.27 9.31
CA ILE A 190 7.64 -18.53 8.05
C ILE A 190 6.59 -17.42 7.89
N PRO A 191 5.27 -17.70 7.87
CA PRO A 191 4.27 -16.65 7.76
C PRO A 191 4.29 -15.67 8.94
N ALA A 192 4.58 -16.13 10.16
CA ALA A 192 4.73 -15.25 11.32
C ALA A 192 5.89 -14.25 11.15
N THR A 193 7.05 -14.71 10.63
CA THR A 193 8.20 -13.84 10.35
C THR A 193 7.84 -12.79 9.30
N TYR A 194 7.11 -13.16 8.25
CA TYR A 194 6.64 -12.19 7.27
C TYR A 194 5.61 -11.22 7.87
N ALA A 195 4.72 -11.67 8.76
CA ALA A 195 3.73 -10.83 9.41
C ALA A 195 4.37 -9.69 10.23
N GLU A 196 5.52 -9.92 10.88
CA GLU A 196 6.26 -8.87 11.60
C GLU A 196 6.68 -7.73 10.66
N VAL A 197 7.18 -8.07 9.47
CA VAL A 197 7.59 -7.10 8.45
C VAL A 197 6.37 -6.40 7.86
N THR A 198 5.31 -7.15 7.52
CA THR A 198 4.04 -6.62 6.99
C THR A 198 3.44 -5.58 7.94
N ALA A 199 3.44 -5.84 9.25
CA ALA A 199 2.91 -4.91 10.26
C ALA A 199 3.72 -3.59 10.37
N MET A 200 5.04 -3.66 10.17
CA MET A 200 5.90 -2.47 10.13
C MET A 200 5.68 -1.66 8.84
N ASP A 201 5.64 -2.35 7.69
CA ASP A 201 5.54 -1.72 6.37
C ASP A 201 4.18 -1.03 6.16
N VAL A 202 3.07 -1.65 6.57
CA VAL A 202 1.73 -1.04 6.45
C VAL A 202 1.63 0.25 7.24
N THR A 203 2.23 0.31 8.44
CA THR A 203 2.27 1.53 9.26
C THR A 203 3.02 2.65 8.54
N LEU A 204 4.13 2.31 7.87
CA LEU A 204 4.90 3.28 7.10
C LEU A 204 4.14 3.77 5.87
N VAL A 205 3.53 2.87 5.11
CA VAL A 205 2.77 3.20 3.90
C VAL A 205 1.55 4.07 4.23
N LEU A 206 0.77 3.72 5.26
CA LEU A 206 -0.38 4.51 5.70
C LEU A 206 0.03 5.91 6.19
N LYS A 207 1.17 6.05 6.88
CA LYS A 207 1.73 7.36 7.28
C LYS A 207 2.10 8.21 6.06
N LYS A 208 2.69 7.60 5.03
CA LYS A 208 3.01 8.28 3.77
C LYS A 208 1.76 8.62 2.95
N GLY A 209 0.70 7.83 3.06
CA GLY A 209 -0.59 8.08 2.41
C GLY A 209 -1.47 9.12 3.12
N GLY A 210 -1.22 9.40 4.41
CA GLY A 210 -2.07 10.30 5.22
C GLY A 210 -3.27 9.62 5.88
N THR A 211 -3.24 8.30 5.96
CA THR A 211 -4.39 7.45 6.30
C THR A 211 -4.36 6.93 7.74
N LEU A 212 -3.36 7.28 8.55
CA LEU A 212 -3.16 6.65 9.86
C LEU A 212 -4.14 7.15 10.93
N TYR A 213 -4.65 6.20 11.73
CA TYR A 213 -5.37 6.36 13.00
C TYR A 213 -4.44 6.03 14.17
#